data_AF-A0A813HJS4-F1
#
_entry.id   AF-A0A813HJS4-F1
#
_cell.length_a   1.000
_cell.length_b   1.000
_cell.length_c   1.000
_cell.angle_alpha   90.00
_cell.angle_beta   90.00
_cell.angle_gamma   90.00
#
_symmetry.space_group_name_H-M   'P 1'
#
loop_
_entity.id
_entity.type
_entity.pdbx_description
1 polymer ?
#
loop_
_entity_poly.entity_id
_entity_poly.type
_entity_poly.pdbx_seq_one_letter_code
_entity_poly.pdbx_strand_id
1 'polypeptide(L)'
;MKDLRLRAASWALAADVGTASGCPGAESATFLLIDRRRQLAKVFTDEDPRLLLIFLRSMQNPLLDGLIVADPRSKAELRRAFENAHAFADPPTEYSVCTSISREEGGPQKYRIYQGTACAAGDSELVRGGAWRAYARERPGVEAVTFCDNEKHGVQKVVYGASCPKEWANLEWVFGGTFYVPKHAPGGKVFCVGSRESYQEDLSFSRLLPTADCSGDGFRHEFNFGSVVDTPALASMVVCIGRDGSGRRSRVSTGKQCSQDGFMEKGHFAARRAAEASSSDTIFCVTSDGSSDVIQESAGGKCGGDATMTFAVPTVAPELAVSQAEPEELMTRTQAAPVGGF
;
A
#
# COMPACT_ATOMS: atom_id res chain seq x y z
N MET A 1 18.89 -16.75 -0.22
CA MET A 1 19.26 -15.41 -0.73
C MET A 1 20.13 -15.43 -1.99
N LYS A 2 21.19 -16.26 -2.11
CA LYS A 2 21.98 -16.38 -3.37
C LYS A 2 21.13 -16.80 -4.58
N ASP A 3 20.15 -17.68 -4.35
CA ASP A 3 19.26 -18.21 -5.38
C ASP A 3 18.26 -17.17 -5.95
N LEU A 4 17.81 -16.23 -5.11
CA LEU A 4 16.92 -15.13 -5.51
C LEU A 4 17.63 -14.09 -6.39
N ARG A 5 18.91 -13.81 -6.11
CA ARG A 5 19.74 -12.95 -6.97
C ARG A 5 20.01 -13.61 -8.32
N LEU A 6 20.24 -14.92 -8.35
CA LEU A 6 20.40 -15.69 -9.58
C LEU A 6 19.12 -15.73 -10.43
N ARG A 7 17.94 -15.84 -9.80
CA ARG A 7 16.65 -15.79 -10.52
C ARG A 7 16.28 -14.38 -11.01
N ALA A 8 16.53 -13.35 -10.22
CA ALA A 8 16.34 -11.97 -10.67
C ALA A 8 17.31 -11.62 -11.81
N ALA A 9 18.56 -12.08 -11.73
CA ALA A 9 19.54 -11.95 -12.80
C ALA A 9 19.14 -12.78 -14.03
N SER A 10 18.59 -13.98 -13.88
CA SER A 10 18.14 -14.80 -15.00
C SER A 10 16.90 -14.22 -15.69
N TRP A 11 16.06 -13.46 -14.98
CA TRP A 11 14.94 -12.72 -15.56
C TRP A 11 15.40 -11.48 -16.30
N ALA A 12 16.40 -10.76 -15.78
CA ALA A 12 17.05 -9.66 -16.49
C ALA A 12 17.81 -10.16 -17.75
N LEU A 13 18.46 -11.32 -17.66
CA LEU A 13 19.12 -11.98 -18.81
C LEU A 13 18.11 -12.54 -19.83
N ALA A 14 16.92 -12.99 -19.41
CA ALA A 14 15.88 -13.41 -20.35
C ALA A 14 15.29 -12.23 -21.14
N ALA A 15 15.39 -11.00 -20.63
CA ALA A 15 15.04 -9.79 -21.37
C ALA A 15 16.14 -9.37 -22.37
N ASP A 16 17.40 -9.79 -22.16
CA ASP A 16 18.57 -9.34 -22.93
C ASP A 16 19.13 -10.40 -23.89
N VAL A 17 18.67 -11.65 -23.84
CA VAL A 17 19.17 -12.74 -24.71
C VAL A 17 18.23 -12.99 -25.88
N GLY A 18 18.50 -12.27 -26.97
CA GLY A 18 18.51 -12.86 -28.32
C GLY A 18 17.16 -13.09 -29.00
N THR A 19 16.78 -12.14 -29.84
CA THR A 19 16.34 -12.36 -31.24
C THR A 19 15.84 -13.77 -31.61
N ALA A 20 14.52 -13.98 -31.67
CA ALA A 20 13.79 -14.77 -32.69
C ALA A 20 12.32 -15.07 -32.30
N SER A 21 11.88 -14.76 -31.08
CA SER A 21 10.47 -14.88 -30.67
C SER A 21 10.05 -13.75 -29.73
N GLY A 22 10.55 -12.55 -30.01
CA GLY A 22 10.19 -11.35 -29.24
C GLY A 22 8.68 -11.15 -29.32
N CYS A 23 8.01 -11.11 -28.16
CA CYS A 23 6.66 -10.59 -28.07
C CYS A 23 6.63 -9.25 -28.81
N PRO A 24 5.86 -9.12 -29.90
CA PRO A 24 5.76 -7.86 -30.63
C PRO A 24 5.29 -6.77 -29.65
N GLY A 25 6.11 -5.72 -29.44
CA GLY A 25 5.82 -4.61 -28.52
C GLY A 25 6.63 -4.58 -27.21
N ALA A 26 7.57 -5.51 -26.98
CA ALA A 26 8.33 -5.60 -25.72
C ALA A 26 9.56 -4.66 -25.61
N GLU A 27 9.49 -3.41 -26.09
CA GLU A 27 10.58 -2.45 -25.86
C GLU A 27 10.61 -1.92 -24.42
N SER A 28 9.50 -2.03 -23.69
CA SER A 28 9.46 -1.87 -22.23
C SER A 28 8.27 -2.63 -21.66
N ALA A 29 8.50 -3.62 -20.80
CA ALA A 29 7.42 -4.32 -20.11
C ALA A 29 7.15 -3.63 -18.78
N THR A 30 5.87 -3.30 -18.51
CA THR A 30 5.48 -2.86 -17.17
C THR A 30 5.14 -4.07 -16.34
N PHE A 31 5.69 -4.17 -15.14
CA PHE A 31 5.40 -5.23 -14.20
C PHE A 31 4.54 -4.72 -13.04
N LEU A 32 3.60 -5.52 -12.60
CA LEU A 32 2.85 -5.30 -11.37
C LEU A 32 3.38 -6.26 -10.30
N LEU A 33 3.92 -5.70 -9.22
CA LEU A 33 4.41 -6.44 -8.06
C LEU A 33 3.31 -6.47 -7.00
N ILE A 34 2.63 -7.60 -6.83
CA ILE A 34 1.42 -7.75 -6.03
C ILE A 34 1.73 -8.46 -4.70
N ASP A 35 1.62 -7.74 -3.59
CA ASP A 35 1.57 -8.31 -2.24
C ASP A 35 0.14 -8.78 -1.96
N ARG A 36 -0.09 -10.09 -2.07
CA ARG A 36 -1.39 -10.73 -1.88
C ARG A 36 -1.85 -10.70 -0.42
N ARG A 37 -0.92 -10.58 0.53
CA ARG A 37 -1.25 -10.51 1.96
C ARG A 37 -1.81 -9.13 2.31
N ARG A 38 -1.19 -8.07 1.78
CA ARG A 38 -1.63 -6.68 1.96
C ARG A 38 -2.65 -6.23 0.92
N GLN A 39 -2.85 -7.01 -0.13
CA GLN A 39 -3.69 -6.68 -1.30
C GLN A 39 -3.26 -5.36 -1.94
N LEU A 40 -1.94 -5.15 -2.05
CA LEU A 40 -1.34 -3.96 -2.65
C LEU A 40 -0.54 -4.36 -3.88
N ALA A 41 -0.58 -3.52 -4.92
CA ALA A 41 0.25 -3.68 -6.11
C ALA A 41 1.15 -2.46 -6.28
N LYS A 42 2.39 -2.69 -6.70
CA LYS A 42 3.31 -1.63 -7.12
C LYS A 42 3.61 -1.78 -8.60
N VAL A 43 3.44 -0.70 -9.35
CA VAL A 43 3.80 -0.63 -10.77
C VAL A 43 5.31 -0.42 -10.89
N PHE A 44 5.97 -1.28 -11.65
CA PHE A 44 7.40 -1.34 -11.86
C PHE A 44 7.70 -1.31 -13.36
N THR A 45 8.70 -0.55 -13.78
CA THR A 45 9.26 -0.58 -15.15
C THR A 45 10.68 -1.11 -15.04
N ASP A 46 11.15 -1.85 -16.04
CA ASP A 46 12.52 -2.39 -16.17
C ASP A 46 13.67 -1.44 -15.77
N GLU A 47 13.45 -0.13 -15.81
CA GLU A 47 14.37 0.92 -15.38
C GLU A 47 14.86 0.88 -13.90
N ASP A 48 14.18 0.26 -12.94
CA ASP A 48 14.60 0.27 -11.52
C ASP A 48 14.61 -1.12 -10.80
N PRO A 49 15.54 -2.03 -11.14
CA PRO A 49 15.56 -3.40 -10.61
C PRO A 49 15.62 -3.50 -9.07
N ARG A 50 15.93 -2.41 -8.35
CA ARG A 50 15.91 -2.37 -6.88
C ARG A 50 14.51 -2.55 -6.31
N LEU A 51 13.47 -2.14 -7.04
CA LEU A 51 12.08 -2.28 -6.60
C LEU A 51 11.65 -3.73 -6.45
N LEU A 52 12.11 -4.61 -7.33
CA LEU A 52 11.87 -6.06 -7.24
C LEU A 52 12.50 -6.65 -5.97
N LEU A 53 13.74 -6.25 -5.64
CA LEU A 53 14.43 -6.69 -4.43
C LEU A 53 13.72 -6.21 -3.15
N ILE A 54 13.26 -4.95 -3.13
CA ILE A 54 12.51 -4.39 -1.99
C ILE A 54 11.19 -5.15 -1.80
N PHE A 55 10.46 -5.38 -2.90
CA PHE A 55 9.20 -6.12 -2.88
C PHE A 55 9.38 -7.52 -2.28
N LEU A 56 10.33 -8.31 -2.80
CA LEU A 56 10.61 -9.66 -2.30
C LEU A 56 11.02 -9.69 -0.82
N ARG A 57 11.66 -8.64 -0.31
CA ARG A 57 12.04 -8.51 1.12
C ARG A 57 10.87 -8.12 2.03
N SER A 58 9.90 -7.39 1.50
CA SER A 58 8.70 -6.98 2.26
C SER A 58 7.70 -8.12 2.50
N MET A 59 7.84 -9.21 1.75
CA MET A 59 6.98 -10.38 1.80
C MET A 59 7.47 -11.41 2.81
N GLN A 60 6.53 -12.10 3.46
CA GLN A 60 6.87 -13.12 4.47
C GLN A 60 7.16 -14.46 3.80
N ASN A 61 6.40 -14.81 2.77
CA ASN A 61 6.63 -16.00 1.96
C ASN A 61 6.35 -15.71 0.47
N PRO A 62 7.35 -15.20 -0.27
CA PRO A 62 7.19 -14.73 -1.66
C PRO A 62 6.50 -15.72 -2.61
N LEU A 63 6.60 -17.03 -2.36
CA LEU A 63 5.96 -18.06 -3.18
C LEU A 63 4.44 -18.15 -2.97
N LEU A 64 3.96 -17.75 -1.79
CA LEU A 64 2.55 -17.80 -1.42
C LEU A 64 1.88 -16.43 -1.47
N ASP A 65 2.60 -15.38 -1.06
CA ASP A 65 2.07 -14.03 -0.92
C ASP A 65 2.51 -13.06 -2.02
N GLY A 66 3.43 -13.45 -2.90
CA GLY A 66 3.91 -12.62 -4.02
C GLY A 66 3.38 -13.05 -5.38
N LEU A 67 2.99 -12.08 -6.19
CA LEU A 67 2.64 -12.28 -7.60
C LEU A 67 3.30 -11.17 -8.45
N ILE A 68 3.95 -11.57 -9.54
CA ILE A 68 4.51 -10.65 -10.54
C ILE A 68 3.72 -10.84 -11.82
N VAL A 69 3.10 -9.77 -12.31
CA VAL A 69 2.34 -9.78 -13.57
C VAL A 69 3.08 -8.91 -14.57
N ALA A 70 3.44 -9.47 -15.73
CA ALA A 70 3.88 -8.68 -16.86
C ALA A 70 2.65 -8.14 -17.59
N ASP A 71 2.60 -6.83 -17.80
CA ASP A 71 1.50 -6.16 -18.45
C ASP A 71 2.04 -5.38 -19.67
N PRO A 72 1.45 -5.59 -20.87
CA PRO A 72 1.93 -4.94 -22.09
C PRO A 72 1.60 -3.44 -22.13
N ARG A 73 0.71 -2.95 -21.27
CA ARG A 73 0.36 -1.52 -21.22
C ARG A 73 1.50 -0.72 -20.61
N SER A 74 1.63 0.52 -21.07
CA SER A 74 2.58 1.46 -20.47
C SER A 74 2.22 1.78 -19.02
N LYS A 75 3.21 2.20 -18.23
CA LYS A 75 3.00 2.69 -16.85
C LYS A 75 1.91 3.77 -16.76
N ALA A 76 1.80 4.63 -17.77
CA ALA A 76 0.79 5.70 -17.82
C ALA A 76 -0.63 5.15 -18.04
N GLU A 77 -0.79 4.19 -18.96
CA GLU A 77 -2.09 3.54 -19.21
C GLU A 77 -2.53 2.71 -18.00
N LEU A 78 -1.61 1.95 -17.40
CA LEU A 78 -1.88 1.22 -16.16
C LEU A 78 -2.32 2.17 -15.06
N ARG A 79 -1.57 3.25 -14.86
CA ARG A 79 -1.93 4.26 -13.87
C ARG A 79 -3.34 4.80 -14.11
N ARG A 80 -3.67 5.18 -15.34
CA ARG A 80 -5.02 5.64 -15.70
C ARG A 80 -6.08 4.56 -15.42
N ALA A 81 -5.79 3.29 -15.75
CA ALA A 81 -6.71 2.18 -15.49
C ALA A 81 -6.96 1.97 -13.99
N PHE A 82 -5.91 2.03 -13.16
CA PHE A 82 -6.04 1.96 -11.69
C PHE A 82 -6.77 3.19 -11.11
N GLU A 83 -6.55 4.38 -11.69
CA GLU A 83 -7.25 5.64 -11.34
C GLU A 83 -8.76 5.49 -11.63
N ASN A 84 -9.11 5.06 -12.84
CA ASN A 84 -10.50 4.84 -13.25
C ASN A 84 -11.19 3.73 -12.45
N ALA A 85 -10.43 2.71 -12.04
CA ALA A 85 -10.93 1.64 -11.19
C ALA A 85 -11.05 2.03 -9.71
N HIS A 86 -10.62 3.25 -9.33
CA HIS A 86 -10.43 3.67 -7.94
C HIS A 86 -9.63 2.64 -7.11
N ALA A 87 -8.68 1.97 -7.78
CA ALA A 87 -7.91 0.86 -7.24
C ALA A 87 -6.58 1.32 -6.62
N PHE A 88 -6.31 2.63 -6.59
CA PHE A 88 -5.21 3.19 -5.81
C PHE A 88 -5.58 3.19 -4.33
N ALA A 89 -4.94 2.29 -3.59
CA ALA A 89 -4.82 2.45 -2.16
C ALA A 89 -3.71 3.47 -1.88
N ASP A 90 -4.02 4.52 -1.13
CA ASP A 90 -3.02 5.33 -0.46
C ASP A 90 -3.13 5.01 1.03
N PRO A 91 -2.58 3.85 1.46
CA PRO A 91 -2.71 3.40 2.83
C PRO A 91 -1.95 4.36 3.75
N PRO A 92 -2.37 4.49 5.02
CA PRO A 92 -1.59 5.20 6.01
C PRO A 92 -0.17 4.62 6.10
N THR A 93 0.81 5.50 6.02
CA THR A 93 2.23 5.23 6.22
C THR A 93 2.51 5.05 7.70
N GLU A 94 3.36 4.08 8.04
CA GLU A 94 3.84 3.89 9.41
C GLU A 94 4.92 4.92 9.73
N TYR A 95 4.86 5.47 10.94
CA TYR A 95 5.86 6.36 11.50
C TYR A 95 6.23 5.88 12.90
N SER A 96 7.43 6.24 13.33
CA SER A 96 7.93 5.97 14.66
C SER A 96 8.64 7.18 15.24
N VAL A 97 8.55 7.34 16.55
CA VAL A 97 9.37 8.28 17.31
C VAL A 97 10.44 7.51 18.05
N CYS A 98 11.67 7.94 17.81
CA CYS A 98 12.86 7.37 18.39
C CYS A 98 13.55 8.40 19.26
N THR A 99 14.28 7.92 20.24
CA THR A 99 15.12 8.75 21.09
C THR A 99 16.57 8.41 20.90
N SER A 100 17.42 9.43 20.87
CA SER A 100 18.87 9.29 20.96
C SER A 100 19.35 10.08 22.18
N ILE A 101 20.23 9.48 22.97
CA ILE A 101 20.98 10.22 23.99
C ILE A 101 22.05 11.03 23.26
N SER A 102 22.25 12.29 23.65
CA SER A 102 23.39 13.06 23.14
C SER A 102 24.69 12.29 23.36
N ARG A 103 25.67 12.45 22.47
CA ARG A 103 26.99 11.78 22.62
C ARG A 103 27.74 12.26 23.87
N GLU A 104 27.35 13.42 24.40
CA GLU A 104 27.85 13.92 25.67
C GLU A 104 27.18 13.13 26.80
N GLU A 105 28.00 12.53 27.67
CA GLU A 105 27.55 11.71 28.78
C GLU A 105 26.56 12.49 29.68
N GLY A 106 25.32 12.03 29.74
CA GLY A 106 24.23 12.71 30.48
C GLY A 106 23.51 13.82 29.72
N GLY A 107 23.77 14.01 28.43
CA GLY A 107 23.05 14.98 27.61
C GLY A 107 21.57 14.64 27.42
N PRO A 108 20.76 15.60 26.95
CA PRO A 108 19.31 15.47 26.86
C PRO A 108 18.91 14.33 25.91
N GLN A 109 17.81 13.65 26.25
CA GLN A 109 17.15 12.72 25.34
C GLN A 109 16.46 13.51 24.22
N LYS A 110 16.97 13.38 22.98
CA LYS A 110 16.42 14.02 21.78
C LYS A 110 15.42 13.07 21.12
N TYR A 111 14.30 13.61 20.62
CA TYR A 111 13.27 12.85 19.91
C TYR A 111 13.36 13.12 18.42
N ARG A 112 13.19 12.07 17.61
CA ARG A 112 13.14 12.18 16.15
C ARG A 112 12.07 11.27 15.56
N ILE A 113 11.38 11.78 14.55
CA ILE A 113 10.39 11.07 13.76
C ILE A 113 11.07 10.38 12.58
N TYR A 114 10.75 9.10 12.39
CA TYR A 114 11.17 8.30 11.25
C TYR A 114 9.96 7.75 10.51
N GLN A 115 10.05 7.70 9.18
CA GLN A 115 9.10 6.96 8.37
C GLN A 115 9.45 5.47 8.45
N GLY A 116 8.49 4.66 8.91
CA GLY A 116 8.62 3.22 9.16
C GLY A 116 8.45 2.84 10.63
N THR A 117 8.54 1.54 10.91
CA THR A 117 8.34 0.97 12.26
C THR A 117 9.61 0.89 13.10
N ALA A 118 10.75 1.28 12.55
CA ALA A 118 12.05 1.13 13.18
C ALA A 118 12.83 2.44 13.15
N CYS A 119 13.68 2.62 14.16
CA CYS A 119 14.63 3.71 14.22
C CYS A 119 15.76 3.54 13.20
N ALA A 120 16.46 4.63 12.90
CA ALA A 120 17.74 4.53 12.22
C ALA A 120 18.70 3.62 13.01
N ALA A 121 19.56 2.89 12.31
CA ALA A 121 20.59 2.06 12.95
C ALA A 121 21.53 2.91 13.82
N GLY A 122 21.97 2.36 14.96
CA GLY A 122 22.87 3.03 15.91
C GLY A 122 22.22 3.19 17.29
N ASP A 123 22.57 4.25 18.01
CA ASP A 123 22.17 4.53 19.40
C ASP A 123 20.75 5.12 19.53
N SER A 124 19.86 4.82 18.57
CA SER A 124 18.48 5.30 18.57
C SER A 124 17.54 4.20 19.05
N GLU A 125 16.77 4.50 20.08
CA GLU A 125 15.81 3.58 20.68
C GLU A 125 14.38 3.99 20.36
N LEU A 126 13.52 3.02 20.05
CA LEU A 126 12.11 3.26 19.81
C LEU A 126 11.43 3.63 21.13
N VAL A 127 10.74 4.78 21.17
CA VAL A 127 9.91 5.13 22.33
C VAL A 127 8.83 4.07 22.47
N ARG A 128 8.63 3.53 23.69
CA ARG A 128 7.63 2.49 23.93
C ARG A 128 6.24 2.96 23.52
N GLY A 129 5.65 2.30 22.52
CA GLY A 129 4.34 2.68 21.97
C GLY A 129 4.38 3.86 21.00
N GLY A 130 5.58 4.35 20.67
CA GLY A 130 5.90 5.47 19.80
C GLY A 130 5.68 5.24 18.31
N ALA A 131 4.94 4.21 17.91
CA ALA A 131 4.62 3.94 16.51
C ALA A 131 3.17 4.31 16.21
N TRP A 132 2.94 5.00 15.09
CA TRP A 132 1.62 5.41 14.61
C TRP A 132 1.51 5.28 13.09
N ARG A 133 0.30 5.48 12.60
CA ARG A 133 0.00 5.54 11.17
C ARG A 133 -0.56 6.92 10.82
N ALA A 134 -0.16 7.44 9.67
CA ALA A 134 -0.60 8.74 9.17
C ALA A 134 -0.69 8.72 7.64
N TYR A 135 -1.54 9.55 7.05
CA TYR A 135 -1.58 9.68 5.60
C TYR A 135 -0.41 10.54 5.11
N ALA A 136 0.06 10.27 3.88
CA ALA A 136 1.08 11.09 3.23
C ALA A 136 0.51 12.37 2.59
N ARG A 137 -0.82 12.47 2.48
CA ARG A 137 -1.54 13.57 1.83
C ARG A 137 -2.77 13.97 2.63
N GLU A 138 -3.22 15.20 2.41
CA GLU A 138 -4.41 15.76 3.04
C GLU A 138 -5.67 14.97 2.66
N ARG A 139 -6.57 14.79 3.64
CA ARG A 139 -7.88 14.14 3.48
C ARG A 139 -8.91 14.80 4.38
N PRO A 140 -10.21 14.62 4.09
CA PRO A 140 -11.26 15.03 5.03
C PRO A 140 -11.05 14.40 6.42
N GLY A 141 -11.08 15.24 7.47
CA GLY A 141 -10.99 14.79 8.86
C GLY A 141 -9.58 14.59 9.42
N VAL A 142 -8.52 14.96 8.69
CA VAL A 142 -7.13 14.94 9.18
C VAL A 142 -6.49 16.33 9.07
N GLU A 143 -5.52 16.60 9.94
CA GLU A 143 -4.73 17.83 9.98
C GLU A 143 -3.26 17.53 9.66
N ALA A 144 -2.57 18.49 9.04
CA ALA A 144 -1.15 18.37 8.74
C ALA A 144 -0.30 18.55 10.01
N VAL A 145 0.66 17.66 10.21
CA VAL A 145 1.72 17.78 11.21
C VAL A 145 3.06 17.69 10.48
N THR A 146 3.90 18.70 10.69
CA THR A 146 5.23 18.78 10.07
C THR A 146 6.30 18.63 11.13
N PHE A 147 7.30 17.79 10.86
CA PHE A 147 8.55 17.80 11.60
C PHE A 147 9.62 18.53 10.79
N CYS A 148 10.35 19.37 11.50
CA CYS A 148 11.35 20.27 10.98
C CYS A 148 12.69 19.92 11.60
N ASP A 149 13.69 19.71 10.77
CA ASP A 149 15.02 19.31 11.18
C ASP A 149 15.92 20.53 11.39
N ASN A 150 16.70 20.50 12.46
CA ASN A 150 17.89 21.32 12.57
C ASN A 150 19.10 20.40 12.54
N GLU A 151 19.77 20.35 11.39
CA GLU A 151 20.89 19.42 11.16
C GLU A 151 22.09 19.71 12.06
N LYS A 152 22.38 21.01 12.31
CA LYS A 152 23.49 21.48 13.14
C LYS A 152 23.47 20.84 14.53
N HIS A 153 22.31 20.83 15.18
CA HIS A 153 22.14 20.30 16.54
C HIS A 153 21.53 18.91 16.58
N GLY A 154 21.09 18.41 15.43
CA GLY A 154 20.45 17.11 15.31
C GLY A 154 19.15 17.01 16.12
N VAL A 155 18.35 18.07 16.13
CA VAL A 155 17.08 18.15 16.84
C VAL A 155 15.91 18.38 15.88
N GLN A 156 14.70 18.07 16.33
CA GLN A 156 13.47 18.30 15.57
C GLN A 156 12.49 19.19 16.31
N LYS A 157 11.84 20.10 15.58
CA LYS A 157 10.62 20.80 16.01
C LYS A 157 9.43 20.17 15.28
N VAL A 158 8.39 19.82 16.02
CA VAL A 158 7.14 19.30 15.45
C VAL A 158 6.08 20.37 15.60
N VAL A 159 5.36 20.69 14.52
CA VAL A 159 4.34 21.75 14.49
C VAL A 159 3.06 21.26 13.82
N TYR A 160 1.93 21.86 14.19
CA TYR A 160 0.73 21.79 13.36
C TYR A 160 0.90 22.67 12.12
N GLY A 161 0.43 22.18 10.98
CA GLY A 161 0.53 22.84 9.68
C GLY A 161 1.48 22.14 8.72
N ALA A 162 1.47 22.58 7.47
CA ALA A 162 2.23 21.98 6.36
C ALA A 162 3.61 22.64 6.13
N SER A 163 4.04 23.55 7.01
CA SER A 163 5.27 24.31 6.87
C SER A 163 6.07 24.38 8.17
N CYS A 164 7.38 24.53 8.02
CA CYS A 164 8.28 24.80 9.14
C CYS A 164 8.30 26.28 9.49
N PRO A 165 8.44 26.63 10.78
CA PRO A 165 8.75 28.01 11.15
C PRO A 165 10.09 28.39 10.53
N LYS A 166 10.19 29.61 9.99
CA LYS A 166 11.47 30.10 9.46
C LYS A 166 12.52 30.20 10.56
N GLU A 167 12.10 30.73 11.71
CA GLU A 167 12.92 30.88 12.91
C GLU A 167 12.09 30.48 14.14
N TRP A 168 12.68 29.67 15.02
CA TRP A 168 12.16 29.39 16.35
C TRP A 168 13.32 29.05 17.29
N ALA A 169 13.33 29.60 18.49
CA ALA A 169 14.43 29.47 19.46
C ALA A 169 15.81 29.88 18.88
N ASN A 170 15.83 30.92 18.04
CA ASN A 170 17.01 31.40 17.29
C ASN A 170 17.67 30.33 16.39
N LEU A 171 16.91 29.30 16.01
CA LEU A 171 17.34 28.26 15.10
C LEU A 171 16.64 28.37 13.76
N GLU A 172 17.40 28.07 12.71
CA GLU A 172 16.87 27.83 11.37
C GLU A 172 16.40 26.39 11.26
N TRP A 173 15.20 26.21 10.70
CA TRP A 173 14.55 24.92 10.59
C TRP A 173 14.35 24.55 9.13
N VAL A 174 14.83 23.36 8.78
CA VAL A 174 14.66 22.79 7.44
C VAL A 174 13.47 21.84 7.45
N PHE A 175 12.78 21.76 6.33
CA PHE A 175 11.68 20.81 6.16
C PHE A 175 12.18 19.37 6.25
N GLY A 176 11.69 18.62 7.24
CA GLY A 176 11.94 17.18 7.37
C GLY A 176 10.85 16.33 6.71
N GLY A 177 9.59 16.65 7.00
CA GLY A 177 8.45 15.97 6.39
C GLY A 177 7.11 16.39 6.97
N THR A 178 6.04 16.15 6.21
CA THR A 178 4.65 16.36 6.64
C THR A 178 3.89 15.05 6.56
N PHE A 179 3.07 14.80 7.58
CA PHE A 179 2.10 13.72 7.60
C PHE A 179 0.74 14.22 8.08
N TYR A 180 -0.32 13.48 7.78
CA TYR A 180 -1.69 13.91 8.06
C TYR A 180 -2.38 12.93 9.00
N VAL A 181 -2.86 13.45 10.13
CA VAL A 181 -3.38 12.69 11.27
C VAL A 181 -4.69 13.29 11.76
N PRO A 182 -5.62 12.48 12.30
CA PRO A 182 -6.81 13.03 12.90
C PRO A 182 -6.45 13.81 14.17
N LYS A 183 -7.12 14.95 14.38
CA LYS A 183 -6.93 15.79 15.57
C LYS A 183 -7.23 15.05 16.87
N HIS A 184 -8.21 14.14 16.81
CA HIS A 184 -8.63 13.29 17.91
C HIS A 184 -8.52 11.83 17.48
N ALA A 185 -8.14 10.94 18.38
CA ALA A 185 -8.08 9.50 18.10
C ALA A 185 -9.42 8.85 18.49
N PRO A 186 -10.38 8.61 17.57
CA PRO A 186 -11.57 7.81 17.89
C PRO A 186 -11.12 6.38 18.24
N GLY A 187 -11.05 6.07 19.53
CA GLY A 187 -10.64 4.76 20.04
C GLY A 187 -9.15 4.42 19.89
N GLY A 188 -8.26 5.40 19.65
CA GLY A 188 -6.85 5.17 19.36
C GLY A 188 -5.86 5.78 20.35
N LYS A 189 -4.57 5.53 20.13
CA LYS A 189 -3.48 6.18 20.87
C LYS A 189 -3.42 7.67 20.52
N VAL A 190 -3.34 8.50 21.54
CA VAL A 190 -3.07 9.92 21.43
C VAL A 190 -1.57 10.13 21.61
N PHE A 191 -0.99 10.92 20.72
CA PHE A 191 0.38 11.38 20.79
C PHE A 191 0.38 12.84 21.16
N CYS A 192 1.10 13.19 22.22
CA CYS A 192 1.29 14.58 22.59
C CYS A 192 2.62 15.09 22.02
N VAL A 193 2.59 16.34 21.58
CA VAL A 193 3.76 17.12 21.18
C VAL A 193 3.95 18.21 22.23
N GLY A 194 5.13 18.23 22.85
CA GLY A 194 5.57 19.32 23.70
C GLY A 194 6.83 19.97 23.13
N SER A 195 7.03 21.24 23.38
CA SER A 195 8.23 21.98 22.96
C SER A 195 8.96 22.54 24.15
N ARG A 196 10.28 22.54 24.08
CA ARG A 196 11.12 23.27 25.02
C ARG A 196 11.89 24.34 24.26
N GLU A 197 11.81 25.57 24.71
CA GLU A 197 12.64 26.68 24.22
C GLU A 197 13.70 26.99 25.28
N SER A 198 14.95 27.06 24.88
CA SER A 198 16.10 27.24 25.76
C SER A 198 17.09 28.22 25.13
N TYR A 199 17.83 28.94 25.98
CA TYR A 199 19.00 29.72 25.57
C TYR A 199 20.12 28.84 24.99
N GLN A 200 20.17 27.57 25.39
CA GLN A 200 21.03 26.57 24.77
C GLN A 200 20.29 25.97 23.57
N GLU A 201 20.74 26.34 22.37
CA GLU A 201 20.14 25.97 21.08
C GLU A 201 19.85 24.46 20.97
N ASP A 202 20.77 23.60 21.39
CA ASP A 202 20.66 22.14 21.29
C ASP A 202 19.62 21.52 22.25
N LEU A 203 19.14 22.32 23.22
CA LEU A 203 18.04 21.97 24.12
C LEU A 203 16.68 22.42 23.59
N SER A 204 16.64 23.17 22.49
CA SER A 204 15.42 23.71 21.89
C SER A 204 14.84 22.76 20.85
N PHE A 205 13.90 21.90 21.27
CA PHE A 205 13.30 20.88 20.42
C PHE A 205 11.93 20.41 20.90
N SER A 206 11.28 19.58 20.09
CA SER A 206 10.01 18.94 20.42
C SER A 206 10.20 17.56 21.03
N ARG A 207 9.44 17.28 22.09
CA ARG A 207 9.21 15.95 22.66
C ARG A 207 7.91 15.39 22.10
N LEU A 208 7.93 14.11 21.76
CA LEU A 208 6.75 13.40 21.25
C LEU A 208 6.58 12.09 22.04
N LEU A 209 5.47 11.98 22.78
CA LEU A 209 5.18 10.84 23.65
C LEU A 209 3.78 10.27 23.38
N PRO A 210 3.56 8.95 23.52
CA PRO A 210 2.25 8.32 23.39
C PRO A 210 1.42 8.47 24.67
N THR A 211 1.24 9.71 25.12
CA THR A 211 0.46 10.11 26.30
C THR A 211 -0.42 11.32 25.95
N ALA A 212 -1.37 11.68 26.81
CA ALA A 212 -2.24 12.84 26.59
C ALA A 212 -1.57 14.19 26.90
N ASP A 213 -0.54 14.16 27.75
CA ASP A 213 0.26 15.32 28.15
C ASP A 213 1.74 14.93 28.18
N CYS A 214 2.58 15.85 27.76
CA CYS A 214 4.03 15.79 27.81
C CYS A 214 4.61 17.16 28.17
N SER A 215 4.01 17.78 29.17
CA SER A 215 4.61 18.87 29.94
C SER A 215 5.62 18.32 30.96
N GLY A 216 6.59 19.13 31.37
CA GLY A 216 7.65 18.76 32.32
C GLY A 216 9.06 18.78 31.71
N ASP A 217 10.10 18.82 32.54
CA ASP A 217 11.53 18.89 32.11
C ASP A 217 11.85 20.07 31.18
N GLY A 218 11.11 21.17 31.36
CA GLY A 218 11.16 22.37 30.51
C GLY A 218 10.32 22.28 29.23
N PHE A 219 9.68 21.15 28.93
CA PHE A 219 8.72 21.04 27.84
C PHE A 219 7.36 21.58 28.25
N ARG A 220 6.77 22.39 27.38
CA ARG A 220 5.37 22.81 27.41
C ARG A 220 4.59 22.00 26.40
N HIS A 221 3.50 21.35 26.81
CA HIS A 221 2.58 20.72 25.88
C HIS A 221 2.02 21.76 24.89
N GLU A 222 2.02 21.42 23.60
CA GLU A 222 1.44 22.26 22.56
C GLU A 222 0.15 21.66 22.02
N PHE A 223 0.20 20.38 21.63
CA PHE A 223 -0.96 19.73 21.05
C PHE A 223 -0.91 18.21 21.12
N ASN A 224 -2.05 17.61 20.78
CA ASN A 224 -2.24 16.18 20.63
C ASN A 224 -2.65 15.84 19.20
N PHE A 225 -2.27 14.66 18.70
CA PHE A 225 -2.81 14.06 17.48
C PHE A 225 -3.07 12.56 17.67
N GLY A 226 -3.93 11.99 16.82
CA GLY A 226 -4.26 10.57 16.83
C GLY A 226 -3.52 9.77 15.76
N SER A 227 -3.33 8.47 16.01
CA SER A 227 -2.96 7.54 14.93
C SER A 227 -4.17 7.30 14.01
N VAL A 228 -3.95 7.23 12.71
CA VAL A 228 -4.96 6.77 11.76
C VAL A 228 -5.27 5.30 12.03
N VAL A 229 -6.50 5.02 12.44
CA VAL A 229 -7.06 3.67 12.56
C VAL A 229 -7.84 3.37 11.28
N ASP A 230 -7.17 3.49 10.14
CA ASP A 230 -7.78 3.09 8.88
C ASP A 230 -7.36 1.66 8.55
N THR A 231 -8.36 0.80 8.43
CA THR A 231 -8.21 -0.48 7.77
C THR A 231 -8.57 -0.16 6.33
N PRO A 232 -7.60 0.13 5.43
CA PRO A 232 -7.90 0.67 4.11
C PRO A 232 -9.00 -0.19 3.50
N ALA A 233 -10.17 0.43 3.39
CA ALA A 233 -11.32 -0.21 2.80
C ALA A 233 -11.04 -0.24 1.31
N LEU A 234 -10.31 -1.27 0.85
CA LEU A 234 -10.04 -1.39 -0.57
C LEU A 234 -11.38 -1.35 -1.30
N ALA A 235 -11.48 -0.38 -2.21
CA ALA A 235 -12.69 -0.19 -3.01
C ALA A 235 -12.99 -1.48 -3.77
N SER A 236 -11.96 -2.19 -4.21
CA SER A 236 -12.04 -3.53 -4.75
C SER A 236 -11.93 -4.61 -3.67
N MET A 237 -12.67 -5.70 -3.87
CA MET A 237 -12.61 -6.92 -3.08
C MET A 237 -12.68 -8.14 -4.00
N VAL A 238 -12.29 -9.31 -3.49
CA VAL A 238 -12.53 -10.59 -4.18
C VAL A 238 -13.71 -11.26 -3.50
N VAL A 239 -14.76 -11.50 -4.27
CA VAL A 239 -15.91 -12.31 -3.86
C VAL A 239 -15.63 -13.73 -4.29
N CYS A 240 -15.72 -14.66 -3.35
CA CYS A 240 -15.64 -16.09 -3.63
C CYS A 240 -17.01 -16.74 -3.48
N ILE A 241 -17.21 -17.85 -4.20
CA ILE A 241 -18.39 -18.70 -4.10
C ILE A 241 -17.91 -20.11 -3.74
N GLY A 242 -18.32 -20.60 -2.58
CA GLY A 242 -18.10 -21.96 -2.12
C GLY A 242 -19.35 -22.83 -2.24
N ARG A 243 -19.17 -24.13 -2.44
CA ARG A 243 -20.23 -25.15 -2.34
C ARG A 243 -19.74 -26.28 -1.46
N ASP A 244 -20.61 -26.81 -0.59
CA ASP A 244 -20.24 -27.98 0.20
C ASP A 244 -20.12 -29.26 -0.62
N GLY A 245 -19.62 -30.34 -0.01
CA GLY A 245 -19.46 -31.64 -0.69
C GLY A 245 -20.75 -32.23 -1.27
N SER A 246 -21.93 -31.79 -0.79
CA SER A 246 -23.23 -32.21 -1.31
C SER A 246 -23.74 -31.34 -2.47
N GLY A 247 -23.13 -30.16 -2.68
CA GLY A 247 -23.58 -29.14 -3.62
C GLY A 247 -24.84 -28.37 -3.18
N ARG A 248 -25.49 -28.78 -2.09
CA ARG A 248 -26.76 -28.19 -1.64
C ARG A 248 -26.58 -26.84 -0.96
N ARG A 249 -25.47 -26.66 -0.24
CA ARG A 249 -25.18 -25.39 0.46
C ARG A 249 -24.22 -24.54 -0.34
N SER A 250 -24.53 -23.25 -0.50
CA SER A 250 -23.63 -22.23 -1.04
C SER A 250 -23.13 -21.30 0.06
N ARG A 251 -21.91 -20.82 -0.09
CA ARG A 251 -21.35 -19.75 0.75
C ARG A 251 -20.77 -18.69 -0.15
N VAL A 252 -21.07 -17.42 0.12
CA VAL A 252 -20.51 -16.27 -0.57
C VAL A 252 -19.78 -15.43 0.47
N SER A 253 -18.51 -15.15 0.23
CA SER A 253 -17.70 -14.40 1.19
C SER A 253 -16.66 -13.55 0.49
N THR A 254 -16.08 -12.62 1.25
CA THR A 254 -14.79 -12.03 0.91
C THR A 254 -13.68 -12.90 1.51
N GLY A 255 -12.72 -13.35 0.70
CA GLY A 255 -11.52 -14.06 1.19
C GLY A 255 -11.63 -15.59 1.31
N LYS A 256 -10.92 -16.20 2.28
CA LYS A 256 -10.67 -17.65 2.32
C LYS A 256 -11.83 -18.51 2.87
N GLN A 257 -12.92 -17.90 3.30
CA GLN A 257 -14.00 -18.63 3.98
C GLN A 257 -14.79 -19.55 3.06
N CYS A 258 -14.71 -19.37 1.73
CA CYS A 258 -15.36 -20.23 0.75
C CYS A 258 -14.73 -21.63 0.61
N SER A 259 -13.55 -21.84 1.21
CA SER A 259 -12.85 -23.14 1.24
C SER A 259 -12.68 -23.70 2.66
N GLN A 260 -13.42 -23.16 3.63
CA GLN A 260 -13.41 -23.59 5.03
C GLN A 260 -14.71 -24.34 5.39
N ASP A 261 -14.73 -25.01 6.55
CA ASP A 261 -15.92 -25.69 7.11
C ASP A 261 -16.61 -26.70 6.18
N GLY A 262 -15.83 -27.41 5.35
CA GLY A 262 -16.36 -28.39 4.40
C GLY A 262 -16.94 -27.81 3.11
N PHE A 263 -16.74 -26.50 2.87
CA PHE A 263 -16.97 -25.88 1.56
C PHE A 263 -15.75 -26.02 0.65
N MET A 264 -16.02 -26.17 -0.64
CA MET A 264 -15.04 -26.12 -1.72
C MET A 264 -15.31 -24.90 -2.58
N GLU A 265 -14.28 -24.08 -2.81
CA GLU A 265 -14.36 -22.93 -3.69
C GLU A 265 -14.70 -23.37 -5.12
N LYS A 266 -15.72 -22.77 -5.72
CA LYS A 266 -16.17 -23.01 -7.09
C LYS A 266 -15.75 -21.89 -8.04
N GLY A 267 -15.56 -20.70 -7.51
CA GLY A 267 -15.04 -19.57 -8.27
C GLY A 267 -14.85 -18.35 -7.39
N HIS A 268 -14.17 -17.36 -7.96
CA HIS A 268 -14.06 -16.04 -7.39
C HIS A 268 -14.02 -15.01 -8.51
N PHE A 269 -14.40 -13.78 -8.19
CA PHE A 269 -14.34 -12.65 -9.12
C PHE A 269 -14.05 -11.37 -8.35
N ALA A 270 -13.53 -10.38 -9.07
CA ALA A 270 -13.32 -9.04 -8.53
C ALA A 270 -14.68 -8.32 -8.45
N ALA A 271 -14.93 -7.66 -7.32
CA ALA A 271 -16.06 -6.78 -7.11
C ALA A 271 -15.59 -5.49 -6.43
N ARG A 272 -16.49 -4.53 -6.27
CA ARG A 272 -16.30 -3.34 -5.45
C ARG A 272 -17.14 -3.41 -4.19
N ARG A 273 -16.74 -2.68 -3.15
CA ARG A 273 -17.62 -2.38 -2.01
C ARG A 273 -18.83 -1.62 -2.52
N ALA A 274 -20.02 -1.97 -2.03
CA ALA A 274 -21.25 -1.30 -2.46
C ALA A 274 -21.21 0.22 -2.21
N ALA A 275 -20.52 0.68 -1.16
CA ALA A 275 -20.31 2.10 -0.86
C ALA A 275 -19.39 2.81 -1.89
N GLU A 276 -18.59 2.05 -2.63
CA GLU A 276 -17.63 2.52 -3.64
C GLU A 276 -18.10 2.16 -5.07
N ALA A 277 -19.38 1.81 -5.21
CA ALA A 277 -19.99 1.46 -6.49
C ALA A 277 -20.01 2.68 -7.42
N SER A 278 -19.58 2.50 -8.67
CA SER A 278 -19.79 3.48 -9.72
C SER A 278 -21.27 3.51 -10.15
N SER A 279 -21.69 4.57 -10.83
CA SER A 279 -23.05 4.65 -11.40
C SER A 279 -23.33 3.58 -12.46
N SER A 280 -22.28 2.99 -13.05
CA SER A 280 -22.38 1.86 -13.99
C SER A 280 -22.31 0.49 -13.32
N ASP A 281 -22.04 0.40 -12.02
CA ASP A 281 -21.93 -0.91 -11.38
C ASP A 281 -23.32 -1.47 -11.02
N THR A 282 -23.46 -2.79 -11.13
CA THR A 282 -24.64 -3.50 -10.60
C THR A 282 -24.37 -3.90 -9.16
N ILE A 283 -25.20 -3.45 -8.23
CA ILE A 283 -25.11 -3.82 -6.81
C ILE A 283 -25.83 -5.14 -6.59
N PHE A 284 -25.15 -6.07 -5.92
CA PHE A 284 -25.67 -7.36 -5.50
C PHE A 284 -25.73 -7.43 -3.97
N CYS A 285 -26.79 -8.08 -3.50
CA CYS A 285 -27.07 -8.39 -2.11
C CYS A 285 -26.89 -9.89 -1.90
N VAL A 286 -26.16 -10.25 -0.86
CA VAL A 286 -26.09 -11.62 -0.37
C VAL A 286 -27.00 -11.73 0.83
N THR A 287 -27.98 -12.62 0.79
CA THR A 287 -28.79 -13.00 1.94
C THR A 287 -28.47 -14.45 2.31
N SER A 288 -28.58 -14.79 3.59
CA SER A 288 -28.35 -16.15 4.07
C SER A 288 -29.64 -16.69 4.67
N ASP A 289 -30.08 -17.86 4.21
CA ASP A 289 -31.22 -18.58 4.78
C ASP A 289 -30.83 -19.48 5.98
N GLY A 290 -29.59 -19.34 6.46
CA GLY A 290 -28.99 -20.17 7.51
C GLY A 290 -28.30 -21.42 6.98
N SER A 291 -28.59 -21.85 5.75
CA SER A 291 -27.97 -23.01 5.10
C SER A 291 -27.16 -22.65 3.87
N SER A 292 -27.60 -21.62 3.14
CA SER A 292 -27.07 -21.21 1.86
C SER A 292 -27.12 -19.71 1.71
N ASP A 293 -26.09 -19.17 1.06
CA ASP A 293 -26.06 -17.78 0.63
C ASP A 293 -26.65 -17.66 -0.78
N VAL A 294 -27.54 -16.68 -0.96
CA VAL A 294 -28.22 -16.35 -2.21
C VAL A 294 -27.78 -14.96 -2.66
N ILE A 295 -27.34 -14.85 -3.91
CA ILE A 295 -26.96 -13.58 -4.53
C ILE A 295 -28.16 -13.06 -5.31
N GLN A 296 -28.58 -11.82 -5.03
CA GLN A 296 -29.66 -11.15 -5.75
C GLN A 296 -29.20 -9.76 -6.18
N GLU A 297 -29.62 -9.30 -7.35
CA GLU A 297 -29.43 -7.92 -7.76
C GLU A 297 -30.28 -6.98 -6.88
N SER A 298 -29.71 -5.87 -6.45
CA SER A 298 -30.42 -4.92 -5.60
C SER A 298 -31.50 -4.17 -6.39
N ALA A 299 -32.73 -4.17 -5.89
CA ALA A 299 -33.78 -3.34 -6.46
C ALA A 299 -33.55 -1.87 -6.10
N GLY A 300 -33.18 -1.04 -7.08
CA GLY A 300 -32.95 0.40 -6.85
C GLY A 300 -31.66 0.72 -6.10
N GLY A 301 -30.63 -0.13 -6.19
CA GLY A 301 -29.31 0.14 -5.61
C GLY A 301 -29.22 -0.07 -4.09
N LYS A 302 -30.25 -0.64 -3.46
CA LYS A 302 -30.30 -0.84 -2.00
C LYS A 302 -30.63 -2.28 -1.66
N CYS A 303 -29.89 -2.82 -0.69
CA CYS A 303 -30.14 -4.14 -0.12
C CYS A 303 -31.04 -4.03 1.11
N GLY A 304 -31.83 -5.09 1.36
CA GLY A 304 -32.61 -5.23 2.59
C GLY A 304 -31.72 -5.31 3.83
N GLY A 305 -32.31 -5.09 5.02
CA GLY A 305 -31.60 -5.17 6.30
C GLY A 305 -31.14 -6.58 6.69
N ASP A 306 -31.59 -7.60 5.96
CA ASP A 306 -31.23 -9.00 6.07
C ASP A 306 -30.00 -9.40 5.23
N ALA A 307 -29.46 -8.47 4.42
CA ALA A 307 -28.27 -8.73 3.63
C ALA A 307 -27.05 -8.95 4.54
N THR A 308 -26.41 -10.11 4.42
CA THR A 308 -25.18 -10.47 5.14
C THR A 308 -23.94 -9.86 4.50
N MET A 309 -24.00 -9.58 3.20
CA MET A 309 -22.93 -8.94 2.43
C MET A 309 -23.50 -8.17 1.24
N THR A 310 -22.86 -7.06 0.87
CA THR A 310 -23.19 -6.28 -0.32
C THR A 310 -21.93 -5.97 -1.12
N PHE A 311 -22.01 -6.07 -2.44
CA PHE A 311 -20.91 -5.79 -3.34
C PHE A 311 -21.44 -5.27 -4.67
N ALA A 312 -20.59 -4.62 -5.46
CA ALA A 312 -20.94 -4.09 -6.76
C ALA A 312 -20.04 -4.71 -7.84
N VAL A 313 -20.61 -5.08 -8.98
CA VAL A 313 -19.85 -5.64 -10.11
C VAL A 313 -19.95 -4.66 -11.28
N PRO A 314 -18.83 -4.25 -11.89
CA PRO A 314 -18.87 -3.43 -13.09
C PRO A 314 -19.67 -4.11 -14.21
N THR A 315 -20.69 -3.44 -14.76
CA THR A 315 -21.50 -3.98 -15.88
C THR A 315 -20.72 -4.06 -17.19
N VAL A 316 -19.80 -3.12 -17.38
CA VAL A 316 -18.83 -3.16 -18.46
C VAL A 316 -17.63 -3.91 -17.91
N ALA A 317 -17.43 -5.15 -18.36
CA ALA A 317 -16.15 -5.81 -18.17
C ALA A 317 -15.09 -4.81 -18.66
N PRO A 318 -14.05 -4.48 -17.86
CA PRO A 318 -12.97 -3.66 -18.38
C PRO A 318 -12.55 -4.34 -19.67
N GLU A 319 -12.62 -3.63 -20.80
CA GLU A 319 -12.16 -4.15 -22.07
C GLU A 319 -10.74 -4.63 -21.83
N LEU A 320 -10.58 -5.94 -21.63
CA LEU A 320 -9.31 -6.59 -21.77
C LEU A 320 -9.08 -6.38 -23.25
N ALA A 321 -8.25 -5.39 -23.58
CA ALA A 321 -7.75 -5.21 -24.92
C ALA A 321 -7.05 -6.53 -25.26
N VAL A 322 -7.81 -7.48 -25.79
CA VAL A 322 -7.30 -8.66 -26.44
C VAL A 322 -6.57 -8.05 -27.61
N SER A 323 -5.25 -7.97 -27.48
CA SER A 323 -4.37 -7.72 -28.61
C SER A 323 -4.79 -8.71 -29.68
N GLN A 324 -5.52 -8.22 -30.68
CA GLN A 324 -5.77 -8.94 -31.92
C GLN A 324 -4.44 -8.94 -32.68
N ALA A 325 -3.47 -9.69 -32.17
CA ALA A 325 -2.40 -10.17 -33.00
C ALA A 325 -3.03 -11.24 -33.90
N GLU A 326 -3.53 -10.80 -35.06
CA GLU A 326 -3.91 -11.72 -36.11
C GLU A 326 -2.68 -12.59 -36.43
N PRO A 327 -2.81 -13.92 -36.45
CA PRO A 327 -1.74 -14.78 -36.91
C PRO A 327 -1.64 -14.58 -38.42
N GLU A 328 -0.77 -13.65 -38.87
CA GLU A 328 -0.37 -13.63 -40.27
C GLU A 328 0.23 -14.98 -40.62
N GLU A 329 -0.36 -15.62 -41.62
CA GLU A 329 0.02 -16.92 -42.17
C GLU A 329 1.52 -16.94 -42.48
N LEU A 330 2.30 -17.62 -41.63
CA LEU A 330 3.64 -18.06 -41.98
C LEU A 330 3.51 -19.23 -42.96
N MET A 331 3.12 -18.95 -44.20
CA MET A 331 3.21 -19.91 -45.30
C MET A 331 4.68 -20.28 -45.52
N THR A 332 4.99 -21.51 -45.12
CA THR A 332 6.14 -22.31 -45.52
C THR A 332 6.44 -22.16 -47.00
N ARG A 333 7.43 -21.33 -47.36
CA ARG A 333 8.21 -21.48 -48.60
C ARG A 333 9.41 -22.37 -48.32
N THR A 334 9.19 -23.67 -48.36
CA THR A 334 10.28 -24.64 -48.54
C THR A 334 10.72 -24.58 -50.00
N GLN A 335 11.71 -23.74 -50.32
CA GLN A 335 12.41 -23.86 -51.59
C GLN A 335 13.44 -24.99 -51.48
N ALA A 336 13.19 -26.08 -52.19
CA ALA A 336 14.17 -27.13 -52.41
C ALA A 336 15.27 -26.59 -53.35
N ALA A 337 16.52 -26.69 -52.93
CA ALA A 337 17.68 -26.46 -53.77
C ALA A 337 17.82 -27.60 -54.80
N PRO A 338 18.14 -27.32 -56.08
CA PRO A 338 18.48 -28.37 -57.03
C PRO A 338 19.85 -28.95 -56.69
N VAL A 339 19.90 -30.28 -56.53
CA VAL A 339 21.12 -31.07 -56.49
C VAL A 339 21.71 -31.08 -57.91
N GLY A 340 22.82 -30.37 -58.11
CA GLY A 340 23.67 -30.53 -59.29
C GLY A 340 24.48 -31.82 -59.15
N GLY A 341 24.29 -32.75 -60.08
CA GLY A 341 25.13 -33.90 -60.29
C GLY A 341 26.18 -33.63 -61.38
N PHE A 342 27.38 -34.17 -61.14
CA PHE A 342 28.49 -34.53 -62.04
C PHE A 342 28.64 -33.81 -63.39
#